data_AF-A0AA86X4J4-F1
#
_entry.id   AF-A0AA86X4J4-F1
#
_cell.length_a   1.000
_cell.length_b   1.000
_cell.length_c   1.000
_cell.angle_alpha   90.00
_cell.angle_beta   90.00
_cell.angle_gamma   90.00
#
_symmetry.space_group_name_H-M   'P 1'
#
loop_
_entity.id
_entity.type
_entity.pdbx_description
1 polymer ?
#
loop_
_entity_poly.entity_id
_entity_poly.type
_entity_poly.pdbx_seq_one_letter_code
_entity_poly.pdbx_strand_id
1 'polypeptide(L)'
;MEKEELAHPSVSSLFKNQGIYKALLGVFLWYGIYFSQNLEIVTIFVLFVIGAATYGSLTADKKIILKQGGSAILALISILLFKYT
;
A
#
# COMPACT_ATOMS: atom_id res chain seq x y z
N MET A 1 -18.31 11.05 -9.91
CA MET A 1 -19.21 9.89 -9.85
C MET A 1 -20.51 10.35 -9.25
N GLU A 2 -21.60 10.17 -9.97
CA GLU A 2 -22.92 10.55 -9.47
C GLU A 2 -23.39 9.55 -8.40
N LYS A 3 -24.28 9.98 -7.51
CA LYS A 3 -24.71 9.17 -6.36
C LYS A 3 -25.38 7.86 -6.78
N GLU A 4 -26.06 7.85 -7.93
CA GLU A 4 -26.68 6.65 -8.50
C GLU A 4 -25.65 5.63 -8.99
N GLU A 5 -24.53 6.07 -9.58
CA GLU A 5 -23.44 5.17 -9.99
C GLU A 5 -22.74 4.52 -8.77
N LEU A 6 -22.59 5.27 -7.67
CA LEU A 6 -22.02 4.76 -6.42
C LEU A 6 -22.92 3.73 -5.72
N ALA A 7 -24.23 3.80 -5.93
CA ALA A 7 -25.21 2.85 -5.40
C ALA A 7 -25.23 1.53 -6.19
N HIS A 8 -24.62 1.49 -7.38
CA HIS A 8 -24.57 0.28 -8.18
C HIS A 8 -23.83 -0.84 -7.40
N PRO A 9 -24.41 -2.06 -7.27
CA PRO A 9 -23.86 -3.11 -6.42
C PRO A 9 -22.41 -3.49 -6.74
N SER A 10 -22.03 -3.47 -8.02
CA SER A 10 -20.65 -3.75 -8.45
C SER A 10 -19.66 -2.69 -7.98
N VAL A 11 -20.04 -1.40 -8.02
CA VAL A 11 -19.21 -0.28 -7.59
C VAL A 11 -19.03 -0.32 -6.07
N SER A 12 -20.11 -0.58 -5.32
CA SER A 12 -20.06 -0.78 -3.87
C SER A 12 -19.15 -1.94 -3.46
N SER A 13 -19.22 -3.08 -4.17
CA SER A 13 -18.35 -4.24 -3.94
C SER A 13 -16.88 -3.92 -4.22
N LEU A 14 -16.58 -3.20 -5.31
CA LEU A 14 -15.21 -2.77 -5.64
C LEU A 14 -14.60 -1.90 -4.53
N PHE A 15 -15.35 -0.94 -3.98
CA PHE A 15 -14.87 -0.11 -2.86
C PHE A 15 -14.62 -0.91 -1.58
N LYS A 16 -15.45 -1.91 -1.26
CA LYS A 16 -15.20 -2.83 -0.13
C LYS A 16 -13.92 -3.63 -0.33
N ASN A 17 -13.70 -4.14 -1.54
CA ASN A 17 -12.50 -4.91 -1.88
C ASN A 17 -11.23 -4.04 -1.77
N GLN A 18 -11.27 -2.77 -2.16
CA GLN A 18 -10.15 -1.85 -1.98
C GLN A 18 -9.72 -1.71 -0.51
N GLY A 19 -10.67 -1.73 0.43
CA GLY A 19 -10.37 -1.71 1.87
C GLY A 19 -9.65 -2.97 2.32
N ILE A 20 -10.16 -4.15 1.93
CA ILE A 20 -9.58 -5.45 2.28
C ILE A 20 -8.15 -5.59 1.74
N TYR A 21 -7.90 -5.23 0.47
CA TYR A 21 -6.56 -5.31 -0.10
C TYR A 21 -5.55 -4.45 0.67
N LYS A 22 -5.93 -3.23 1.06
CA LYS A 22 -5.05 -2.36 1.86
C LYS A 22 -4.79 -2.92 3.26
N ALA A 23 -5.80 -3.51 3.89
CA ALA A 23 -5.64 -4.16 5.19
C ALA A 23 -4.68 -5.36 5.09
N LEU A 24 -4.83 -6.20 4.06
CA LEU A 24 -3.93 -7.34 3.81
C LEU A 24 -2.50 -6.88 3.55
N LEU A 25 -2.29 -5.79 2.81
CA LEU A 25 -0.95 -5.21 2.63
C LEU A 25 -0.30 -4.84 3.98
N GLY A 26 -1.08 -4.24 4.89
CA GLY A 26 -0.62 -3.92 6.24
C GLY A 26 -0.27 -5.17 7.06
N VAL A 27 -1.12 -6.21 7.02
CA VAL A 27 -0.89 -7.48 7.73
C VAL A 27 0.37 -8.18 7.22
N PHE A 28 0.58 -8.25 5.90
CA PHE A 28 1.78 -8.88 5.33
C PHE A 28 3.05 -8.10 5.63
N LEU A 29 3.00 -6.76 5.62
CA LEU A 29 4.14 -5.95 6.04
C LEU A 29 4.47 -6.18 7.53
N TRP A 30 3.46 -6.18 8.40
CA TRP A 30 3.64 -6.46 9.82
C TRP A 30 4.23 -7.85 10.07
N TYR A 31 3.71 -8.87 9.39
CA TYR A 31 4.24 -10.23 9.44
C TYR A 31 5.69 -10.30 8.95
N GLY A 32 5.99 -9.63 7.83
CA GLY A 32 7.33 -9.57 7.26
C GLY A 32 8.36 -8.99 8.25
N ILE A 33 8.00 -7.93 8.96
CA ILE A 33 8.85 -7.25 9.94
C ILE A 33 9.04 -8.09 11.21
N TYR A 34 7.95 -8.59 11.81
CA TYR A 34 8.01 -9.16 13.16
C TYR A 34 8.21 -10.68 13.21
N PHE A 35 7.71 -11.42 12.21
CA PHE A 35 7.71 -12.89 12.23
C PHE A 35 8.69 -13.50 11.24
N SER A 36 8.61 -13.07 9.97
CA SER A 36 9.51 -13.58 8.93
C SER A 36 10.95 -13.12 9.14
N GLN A 37 11.12 -11.86 9.60
CA GLN A 37 12.42 -11.19 9.77
C GLN A 37 13.31 -11.19 8.51
N ASN A 38 12.73 -11.51 7.34
CA ASN A 38 13.42 -11.49 6.07
C ASN A 38 13.34 -10.07 5.47
N LEU A 39 14.38 -9.28 5.72
CA LEU A 39 14.45 -7.90 5.24
C LEU A 39 14.44 -7.78 3.70
N GLU A 40 14.92 -8.79 2.97
CA GLU A 40 14.88 -8.78 1.50
C GLU A 40 13.43 -8.80 1.01
N ILE A 41 12.62 -9.73 1.51
CA ILE A 41 11.20 -9.85 1.17
C ILE A 41 10.44 -8.59 1.59
N VAL A 42 10.70 -8.05 2.78
CA VAL A 42 10.08 -6.80 3.25
C VAL A 42 10.45 -5.63 2.33
N THR A 43 11.70 -5.54 1.90
CA THR A 43 12.17 -4.46 1.00
C THR A 43 11.50 -4.55 -0.36
N ILE A 44 11.44 -5.74 -0.97
CA ILE A 44 10.73 -5.97 -2.24
C ILE A 44 9.25 -5.60 -2.10
N PHE A 45 8.62 -5.98 -1.00
CA PHE A 45 7.22 -5.66 -0.72
C PHE A 45 6.98 -4.15 -0.59
N VAL A 46 7.85 -3.42 0.11
CA VAL A 46 7.78 -1.96 0.24
C VAL A 46 7.96 -1.29 -1.13
N LEU A 47 8.90 -1.75 -1.96
CA LEU A 47 9.10 -1.24 -3.32
C LEU A 47 7.86 -1.48 -4.19
N PHE A 48 7.22 -2.64 -4.07
CA PHE A 48 5.96 -2.93 -4.74
C PHE A 48 4.87 -1.91 -4.35
N VAL A 49 4.72 -1.59 -3.06
CA VAL A 49 3.74 -0.58 -2.60
C VAL A 49 4.05 0.81 -3.17
N ILE A 50 5.33 1.20 -3.25
CA ILE A 50 5.75 2.46 -3.87
C ILE A 50 5.39 2.50 -5.36
N GLY A 51 5.65 1.41 -6.10
CA GLY A 51 5.28 1.28 -7.51
C GLY A 51 3.77 1.38 -7.72
N ALA A 52 2.99 0.64 -6.94
CA ALA A 52 1.53 0.69 -6.99
C ALA A 52 0.99 2.09 -6.63
N ALA A 53 1.57 2.75 -5.63
CA ALA A 53 1.18 4.11 -5.24
C ALA A 53 1.53 5.14 -6.32
N THR A 54 2.67 4.98 -6.99
CA THR A 54 3.07 5.81 -8.13
C THR A 54 2.06 5.67 -9.26
N TYR A 55 1.78 4.44 -9.70
CA TYR A 55 0.79 4.19 -10.75
C TYR A 55 -0.62 4.69 -10.37
N GLY A 56 -1.07 4.40 -9.15
CA GLY A 56 -2.36 4.87 -8.63
C GLY A 56 -2.45 6.40 -8.55
N SER A 57 -1.33 7.09 -8.26
CA SER A 57 -1.31 8.55 -8.23
C SER A 57 -1.40 9.21 -9.61
N LEU A 58 -0.91 8.52 -10.64
CA LEU A 58 -0.99 8.97 -12.03
C LEU A 58 -2.37 8.73 -12.64
N THR A 59 -3.08 7.70 -12.19
CA THR A 59 -4.30 7.20 -12.84
C THR A 59 -5.60 7.46 -12.08
N ALA A 60 -5.57 7.48 -10.75
CA ALA A 60 -6.79 7.52 -9.93
C ALA A 60 -6.88 8.77 -9.04
N ASP A 61 -5.92 8.97 -8.14
CA ASP A 61 -5.92 10.13 -7.23
C ASP A 61 -4.48 10.46 -6.81
N LYS A 62 -4.03 11.69 -7.08
CA LYS A 62 -2.70 12.17 -6.68
C LYS A 62 -2.47 12.01 -5.17
N LYS A 63 -3.49 12.04 -4.32
CA LYS A 63 -3.34 11.82 -2.86
C LYS A 63 -2.87 10.42 -2.50
N ILE A 64 -2.93 9.46 -3.43
CA ILE A 64 -2.43 8.08 -3.23
C ILE A 64 -0.92 8.08 -2.98
N ILE A 65 -0.13 8.90 -3.69
CA ILE A 65 1.32 8.94 -3.44
C ILE A 65 1.63 9.42 -2.03
N LEU A 66 0.85 10.38 -1.50
CA LEU A 66 1.06 10.88 -0.14
C LEU A 66 0.62 9.86 0.92
N LYS A 67 -0.57 9.27 0.77
CA LYS A 67 -1.17 8.37 1.78
C LYS A 67 -0.54 6.98 1.81
N GLN A 68 -0.28 6.39 0.65
CA GLN A 68 0.25 5.02 0.53
C GLN A 68 1.76 5.06 0.25
N GLY A 69 2.16 5.82 -0.77
CA GLY A 69 3.57 5.96 -1.14
C GLY A 69 4.40 6.59 -0.03
N GLY A 70 3.91 7.64 0.64
CA GLY A 70 4.62 8.31 1.72
C GLY A 70 4.99 7.36 2.86
N SER A 71 4.03 6.56 3.33
CA SER A 71 4.29 5.55 4.36
C SER A 71 5.30 4.49 3.92
N ALA A 72 5.24 4.04 2.67
CA ALA A 72 6.16 3.05 2.12
C ALA A 72 7.58 3.64 1.91
N ILE A 73 7.70 4.88 1.47
CA ILE A 73 8.98 5.59 1.35
C ILE A 73 9.63 5.76 2.72
N LEU A 74 8.87 6.14 3.75
CA LEU A 74 9.38 6.23 5.12
C LEU A 74 9.86 4.87 5.64
N ALA A 75 9.14 3.79 5.33
CA ALA A 75 9.58 2.43 5.66
C ALA A 75 10.88 2.06 4.94
N LEU A 76 11.01 2.38 3.64
CA LEU A 76 12.23 2.13 2.87
C LEU A 76 13.43 2.90 3.43
N ILE A 77 13.25 4.19 3.74
CA ILE A 77 14.29 5.01 4.39
C ILE A 77 14.70 4.40 5.73
N SER A 78 13.74 3.95 6.54
CA SER A 78 14.02 3.30 7.81
C SER A 78 14.86 2.03 7.63
N ILE A 79 14.52 1.18 6.64
CA ILE A 79 15.32 -0.01 6.32
C ILE A 79 16.74 0.41 5.91
N LEU A 80 16.90 1.40 5.04
CA LEU A 80 18.22 1.83 4.57
C LEU A 80 19.10 2.42 5.67
N LEU A 81 18.53 3.16 6.62
CA LEU A 81 19.26 3.77 7.73
C LEU A 81 19.61 2.77 8.83
N PHE A 82 18.68 1.89 9.20
CA PHE A 82 18.83 1.04 10.38
C PHE A 82 19.27 -0.40 10.07
N LYS A 83 19.33 -0.83 8.80
CA LYS A 83 19.77 -2.19 8.43
C LYS A 83 21.21 -2.53 8.86
N TYR A 84 22.05 -1.51 9.08
CA TYR A 84 23.48 -1.67 9.39
C TYR A 84 23.88 -1.13 10.77
N THR A 85 22.90 -0.77 11.61
CA THR A 85 23.12 -0.35 13.01
C THR A 85 22.74 -1.49 13.93
#